data_AF-A0A6C0CI17-F1
#
_entry.id   AF-A0A6C0CI17-F1
#
_cell.length_a   1.000
_cell.length_b   1.000
_cell.length_c   1.000
_cell.angle_alpha   90.00
_cell.angle_beta   90.00
_cell.angle_gamma   90.00
#
_symmetry.space_group_name_H-M   'P 1'
#
loop_
_entity.id
_entity.type
_entity.pdbx_description
1 polymer ?
#
loop_
_entity_poly.entity_id
_entity_poly.type
_entity_poly.pdbx_seq_one_letter_code
_entity_poly.pdbx_strand_id
1 'polypeptide(L)'
;MTKLTELILIAQNVYYIKPQTTDIDKWSSDELVFESIHIALNSEVQIKAGLHMCNQFPPLKLIYKAILNQYIKYYTNLNQSLMSANL
;
A
#
# COMPACT_ATOMS: atom_id res chain seq x y z
N MET A 1 16.50 -6.70 7.50
CA MET A 1 15.79 -6.49 6.21
C MET A 1 14.42 -7.15 6.34
N THR A 2 13.34 -6.38 6.48
CA THR A 2 11.97 -6.92 6.67
C THR A 2 11.57 -7.81 5.48
N LYS A 3 10.97 -8.97 5.73
CA LYS A 3 10.50 -9.88 4.67
C LYS A 3 9.30 -9.24 3.94
N LEU A 4 9.11 -9.59 2.68
CA LEU A 4 7.96 -9.06 1.90
C LEU A 4 6.63 -9.42 2.55
N THR A 5 6.49 -10.65 3.06
CA THR A 5 5.29 -11.12 3.76
C THR A 5 5.00 -10.31 5.03
N GLU A 6 6.04 -9.95 5.79
CA GLU A 6 5.90 -9.08 6.97
C GLU A 6 5.44 -7.67 6.58
N LEU A 7 5.97 -7.11 5.48
CA LEU A 7 5.53 -5.81 4.97
C LEU A 7 4.06 -5.83 4.52
N ILE A 8 3.61 -6.91 3.88
CA ILE A 8 2.20 -7.09 3.50
C ILE A 8 1.32 -7.11 4.75
N LEU A 9 1.68 -7.89 5.77
CA LEU A 9 0.93 -7.94 7.03
C LEU A 9 0.86 -6.57 7.71
N ILE A 10 1.96 -5.82 7.74
CA ILE A 10 1.96 -4.45 8.29
C ILE A 10 1.02 -3.56 7.47
N ALA A 11 1.14 -3.58 6.14
CA ALA A 11 0.34 -2.75 5.26
C ALA A 11 -1.17 -3.06 5.34
N GLN A 12 -1.56 -4.31 5.56
CA GLN A 12 -2.96 -4.70 5.77
C GLN A 12 -3.59 -4.05 7.02
N ASN A 13 -2.77 -3.72 8.02
CA ASN A 13 -3.24 -3.11 9.27
C ASN A 13 -3.17 -1.57 9.25
N VAL A 14 -2.77 -0.96 8.13
CA VAL A 14 -2.74 0.49 7.98
C VAL A 14 -4.15 1.00 7.68
N TYR A 15 -4.61 1.99 8.45
CA TYR A 15 -5.87 2.67 8.17
C TYR A 15 -5.75 3.51 6.90
N TYR A 16 -6.41 3.04 5.84
CA TYR A 16 -6.41 3.66 4.53
C TYR A 16 -7.44 4.79 4.44
N ILE A 17 -7.06 5.88 3.77
CA ILE A 17 -7.96 6.99 3.44
C ILE A 17 -8.05 7.09 1.91
N LYS A 18 -9.26 6.90 1.39
CA LYS A 18 -9.56 6.95 -0.04
C LYS A 18 -9.45 8.37 -0.59
N PRO A 19 -9.06 8.57 -1.87
CA PRO A 19 -9.14 9.85 -2.55
C PRO A 19 -10.51 10.50 -2.41
N GLN A 20 -10.52 11.84 -2.31
CA GLN A 20 -11.74 12.61 -2.09
C GLN A 20 -12.67 12.63 -3.31
N THR A 21 -12.10 12.57 -4.51
CA THR A 21 -12.84 12.55 -5.78
C THR A 21 -13.11 11.11 -6.23
N THR A 22 -14.31 10.85 -6.71
CA THR A 22 -14.69 9.56 -7.32
C THR A 22 -14.25 9.44 -8.78
N ASP A 23 -13.87 10.56 -9.40
CA ASP A 23 -13.36 10.62 -10.78
C ASP A 23 -11.87 10.19 -10.81
N ILE A 24 -11.61 8.98 -11.31
CA ILE A 24 -10.30 8.34 -11.34
C ILE A 24 -9.32 9.10 -12.25
N ASP A 25 -9.80 9.76 -13.30
CA ASP A 25 -8.94 10.51 -14.22
C ASP A 25 -8.31 11.75 -13.56
N LYS A 26 -8.83 12.15 -12.39
CA LYS A 26 -8.29 13.24 -11.57
C LYS A 26 -7.33 12.77 -10.48
N TRP A 27 -7.13 11.47 -10.33
CA TRP A 27 -6.25 10.95 -9.30
C TRP A 27 -4.79 11.18 -9.67
N SER A 28 -4.00 11.56 -8.68
CA SER A 28 -2.55 11.54 -8.78
C SER A 28 -2.04 10.12 -8.93
N SER A 29 -0.81 9.99 -9.42
CA SER A 29 -0.14 8.68 -9.53
C SER A 29 -0.08 7.94 -8.20
N ASP A 30 0.17 8.65 -7.09
CA ASP A 30 0.22 8.05 -5.76
C ASP A 30 -1.17 7.56 -5.31
N GLU A 31 -2.24 8.31 -5.58
CA GLU A 31 -3.61 7.89 -5.27
C GLU A 31 -3.99 6.62 -6.03
N LEU A 32 -3.67 6.54 -7.33
CA LEU A 32 -3.88 5.34 -8.15
C LEU A 32 -3.11 4.14 -7.61
N VAL A 33 -1.82 4.33 -7.32
CA VAL A 33 -0.97 3.25 -6.80
C VAL A 33 -1.44 2.80 -5.42
N PHE A 34 -1.77 3.73 -4.51
CA PHE A 34 -2.20 3.39 -3.16
C PHE A 34 -3.58 2.74 -3.12
N GLU A 35 -4.54 3.17 -3.94
CA GLU A 35 -5.82 2.45 -4.09
C GLU A 35 -5.56 1.03 -4.62
N SER A 36 -4.72 0.87 -5.65
CA SER A 36 -4.39 -0.46 -6.18
C SER A 36 -3.74 -1.36 -5.13
N ILE A 37 -2.85 -0.80 -4.30
CA ILE A 37 -2.24 -1.53 -3.18
C ILE A 37 -3.29 -1.89 -2.13
N HIS A 38 -4.17 -0.96 -1.77
CA HIS A 38 -5.25 -1.22 -0.82
C HIS A 38 -6.15 -2.37 -1.31
N ILE A 39 -6.54 -2.38 -2.58
CA ILE A 39 -7.30 -3.47 -3.19
C ILE A 39 -6.52 -4.79 -3.11
N ALA A 40 -5.24 -4.78 -3.48
CA ALA A 40 -4.41 -5.98 -3.45
C ALA A 40 -4.25 -6.56 -2.04
N LEU A 41 -4.10 -5.71 -1.02
CA LEU A 41 -3.97 -6.11 0.38
C LEU A 41 -5.25 -6.74 0.96
N ASN A 42 -6.41 -6.50 0.33
CA ASN A 42 -7.69 -7.07 0.71
C ASN A 42 -8.12 -8.27 -0.17
N SER A 43 -7.24 -8.72 -1.08
CA SER A 43 -7.51 -9.87 -1.95
C SER A 43 -6.48 -10.97 -1.76
N GLU A 44 -6.91 -12.10 -1.18
CA GLU A 44 -6.03 -13.26 -0.96
C GLU A 44 -5.37 -13.75 -2.25
N VAL A 45 -6.12 -13.72 -3.36
CA VAL A 45 -5.62 -14.12 -4.69
C VAL A 45 -4.53 -13.18 -5.16
N GLN A 46 -4.71 -11.86 -5.04
CA GLN A 46 -3.71 -10.89 -5.46
C GLN A 46 -2.45 -10.94 -4.59
N ILE A 47 -2.60 -11.17 -3.27
CA ILE A 47 -1.45 -11.39 -2.37
C ILE A 47 -0.64 -12.61 -2.82
N LYS A 48 -1.30 -13.76 -3.03
CA LYS A 48 -0.64 -15.01 -3.44
C LYS A 48 0.04 -14.85 -4.81
N ALA A 49 -0.65 -14.23 -5.77
CA ALA A 49 -0.09 -13.96 -7.09
C ALA A 49 1.12 -13.02 -7.02
N GLY A 50 1.02 -11.92 -6.28
CA GLY A 50 2.12 -10.96 -6.10
C GLY A 50 3.35 -11.59 -5.45
N LEU A 51 3.16 -12.44 -4.43
CA LEU A 51 4.26 -13.20 -3.82
C LEU A 51 4.91 -14.17 -4.81
N HIS A 52 4.12 -14.89 -5.61
CA HIS A 52 4.63 -15.79 -6.64
C HIS A 52 5.46 -15.03 -7.68
N MET A 53 4.93 -13.93 -8.22
CA MET A 53 5.63 -13.08 -9.19
C MET A 53 6.93 -12.51 -8.61
N CYS A 54 6.92 -12.04 -7.37
CA CYS A 54 8.12 -11.50 -6.70
C CYS A 54 9.20 -12.56 -6.47
N ASN A 55 8.83 -13.84 -6.37
CA ASN A 55 9.80 -14.94 -6.28
C ASN A 55 10.38 -15.30 -7.65
N GLN A 56 9.59 -15.18 -8.72
CA GLN A 56 10.03 -15.43 -10.09
C GLN A 56 10.85 -14.28 -10.69
N PHE A 57 10.55 -13.03 -10.29
CA PHE A 57 11.18 -11.82 -10.80
C PHE A 57 11.72 -10.96 -9.65
N PRO A 58 12.97 -11.17 -9.21
CA PRO A 58 13.55 -10.45 -8.06
C PRO A 58 13.52 -8.91 -8.13
N PRO A 59 13.68 -8.25 -9.30
CA PRO A 59 13.54 -6.80 -9.38
C PRO A 59 12.14 -6.31 -8.99
N LEU A 60 11.09 -7.05 -9.36
CA LEU A 60 9.72 -6.73 -8.99
C LEU A 60 9.53 -6.74 -7.47
N LYS A 61 10.19 -7.68 -6.77
CA LYS A 61 10.18 -7.75 -5.31
C LYS A 61 10.72 -6.47 -4.67
N LEU A 62 11.77 -5.88 -5.24
CA LEU A 62 12.35 -4.64 -4.71
C LEU A 62 11.38 -3.47 -4.89
N ILE A 63 10.79 -3.34 -6.08
CA ILE A 63 9.79 -2.31 -6.39
C ILE A 63 8.59 -2.46 -5.47
N TYR A 64 8.06 -3.66 -5.34
CA TYR A 64 6.87 -3.91 -4.52
C TYR A 64 7.12 -3.61 -3.03
N LYS A 65 8.30 -3.95 -2.51
CA LYS A 65 8.71 -3.53 -1.16
C LYS A 65 8.81 -2.02 -1.03
N ALA A 66 9.33 -1.31 -2.04
CA ALA A 66 9.42 0.15 -1.99
C ALA A 66 8.02 0.78 -1.94
N ILE A 67 7.10 0.32 -2.77
CA ILE A 67 5.71 0.80 -2.79
C ILE A 67 5.02 0.52 -1.45
N LEU A 68 5.14 -0.69 -0.89
CA LEU A 68 4.55 -1.02 0.41
C LEU A 68 5.10 -0.12 1.53
N ASN A 69 6.40 0.15 1.55
CA ASN A 69 6.99 1.05 2.53
C ASN A 69 6.48 2.49 2.38
N GLN A 70 6.34 2.98 1.15
CA GLN A 70 5.80 4.31 0.88
C GLN A 70 4.35 4.40 1.36
N TYR A 71 3.52 3.41 1.02
CA TYR A 71 2.13 3.29 1.46
C TYR A 71 2.02 3.30 2.99
N ILE A 72 2.77 2.43 3.67
CA ILE A 72 2.76 2.34 5.15
C ILE A 72 3.16 3.68 5.76
N LYS A 73 4.27 4.27 5.30
CA LYS A 73 4.78 5.54 5.84
C LYS A 73 3.78 6.67 5.62
N TYR A 74 3.23 6.80 4.43
CA TYR A 74 2.31 7.88 4.06
C TYR A 74 1.07 7.87 4.96
N TYR A 75 0.37 6.75 5.02
CA TYR A 75 -0.87 6.66 5.79
C TYR A 75 -0.63 6.65 7.31
N THR A 76 0.48 6.08 7.78
CA THR A 76 0.83 6.20 9.21
C THR A 76 1.01 7.65 9.62
N ASN A 77 1.75 8.44 8.83
CA ASN A 77 1.96 9.86 9.10
C ASN A 77 0.66 10.66 8.98
N LEU A 78 -0.12 10.43 7.92
CA LEU A 78 -1.40 11.11 7.71
C LEU A 78 -2.36 10.88 8.89
N ASN A 79 -2.48 9.64 9.35
CA ASN A 79 -3.33 9.29 10.48
C ASN A 79 -2.85 9.95 11.79
N GLN A 80 -1.54 9.98 12.04
CA GLN A 80 -0.98 10.69 13.20
C GLN A 80 -1.29 12.18 13.15
N SER A 81 -1.12 12.82 11.99
CA SER A 81 -1.46 14.24 11.82
C SER A 81 -2.94 14.51 12.06
N LEU A 82 -3.83 13.67 11.53
CA LEU A 82 -5.27 13.78 11.76
C LEU A 82 -5.66 13.58 13.22
N MET A 83 -5.04 12.64 13.93
CA MET A 83 -5.26 12.46 15.37
C MET A 83 -4.79 13.68 16.17
N SER A 84 -3.64 14.27 15.83
CA SER A 84 -3.11 15.46 16.51
C SER A 84 -3.90 16.73 16.25
N ALA A 85 -4.59 16.84 15.11
CA ALA A 85 -5.41 17.99 14.76
C ALA A 85 -6.81 17.96 15.40
N ASN A 86 -7.23 16.81 15.93
CA ASN A 86 -8.51 16.61 16.61
C ASN A 86 -8.41 16.67 18.15
N LEU A 87 -7.23 17.04 18.68
CA LEU A 87 -6.94 17.27 20.11
C LEU A 87 -6.72 18.76 20.37
#